data_AF-A0A1J5KII3-F1
#
_entry.id   AF-A0A1J5KII3-F1
#
_cell.length_a   1.000
_cell.length_b   1.000
_cell.length_c   1.000
_cell.angle_alpha   90.00
_cell.angle_beta   90.00
_cell.angle_gamma   90.00
#
_symmetry.space_group_name_H-M   'P 1'
#
loop_
_entity.id
_entity.type
_entity.pdbx_description
1 polymer ?
#
loop_
_entity_poly.entity_id
_entity_poly.type
_entity_poly.pdbx_seq_one_letter_code
_entity_poly.pdbx_strand_id
1 'polypeptide(L)'
;MFKKLLLVVAFFVTVTSAIGQEIAEKDLIGSWSLRAFKMKRVYFDIEKDSIRLPDDLLVGKSDSEIKEFETLFREKYLKPSTLSKIESTRFIFNEDSTVEANMGGNIRNTKYTIVKKNEDYFMNDLESEEQVLIRLDNDLLHIHINDDMLLVLQRKED
;
A
#
# COMPACT_ATOMS: atom_id res chain seq x y z
N MET A 1 40.92 -40.59 -21.99
CA MET A 1 41.24 -39.33 -21.28
C MET A 1 40.49 -38.19 -21.97
N PHE A 2 39.52 -37.60 -21.26
CA PHE A 2 38.72 -36.39 -21.52
C PHE A 2 38.11 -36.11 -22.91
N LYS A 3 36.81 -36.44 -23.04
CA LYS A 3 35.87 -35.82 -23.99
C LYS A 3 35.65 -34.35 -23.56
N LYS A 4 35.93 -33.41 -24.46
CA LYS A 4 35.62 -31.97 -24.27
C LYS A 4 34.12 -31.76 -24.45
N LEU A 5 33.43 -31.48 -23.35
CA LEU A 5 32.05 -31.00 -23.33
C LEU A 5 32.09 -29.49 -23.57
N LEU A 6 31.63 -29.02 -24.74
CA LEU A 6 31.40 -27.60 -25.02
C LEU A 6 30.09 -27.20 -24.34
N LEU A 7 30.19 -26.56 -23.18
CA LEU A 7 29.07 -25.92 -22.49
C LEU A 7 28.77 -24.59 -23.20
N VAL A 8 27.75 -24.58 -24.05
CA VAL A 8 27.19 -23.33 -24.59
C VAL A 8 26.30 -22.72 -23.51
N VAL A 9 26.80 -21.72 -22.79
CA VAL A 9 26.00 -20.92 -21.88
C VAL A 9 25.31 -19.84 -22.69
N ALA A 10 24.04 -20.05 -23.03
CA ALA A 10 23.19 -19.02 -23.59
C ALA A 10 22.80 -18.03 -22.48
N PHE A 11 23.43 -16.86 -22.48
CA PHE A 11 23.07 -15.74 -21.62
C PHE A 11 21.82 -15.06 -22.21
N PHE A 12 20.62 -15.49 -21.80
CA PHE A 12 19.41 -14.72 -22.05
C PHE A 12 19.37 -13.54 -21.07
N VAL A 13 19.87 -12.38 -21.51
CA VAL A 13 19.59 -11.11 -20.84
C VAL A 13 18.15 -10.74 -21.18
N THR A 14 17.19 -11.23 -20.40
CA THR A 14 15.83 -10.69 -20.43
C THR A 14 15.87 -9.30 -19.84
N VAL A 15 15.92 -8.30 -20.71
CA VAL A 15 15.51 -6.93 -20.36
C VAL A 15 14.02 -7.01 -20.07
N THR A 16 13.66 -7.22 -18.81
CA THR A 16 12.29 -7.02 -18.34
C THR A 16 12.03 -5.52 -18.42
N SER A 17 11.56 -5.06 -19.58
CA SER A 17 10.74 -3.85 -19.60
C SER A 17 9.64 -4.08 -18.58
N ALA A 18 9.59 -3.27 -17.52
CA ALA A 18 8.47 -3.24 -16.60
C ALA A 18 7.24 -2.93 -17.44
N ILE A 19 6.52 -3.96 -17.86
CA ILE A 19 5.20 -3.83 -18.45
C ILE A 19 4.38 -3.27 -17.29
N GLY A 20 4.03 -1.98 -17.36
CA GLY A 20 3.15 -1.37 -16.37
C GLY A 20 1.91 -2.23 -16.28
N GLN A 21 1.70 -2.85 -15.12
CA GLN A 21 0.57 -3.73 -14.89
C GLN A 21 -0.71 -2.91 -15.07
N GLU A 22 -1.56 -3.33 -15.99
CA GLU A 22 -2.89 -2.75 -16.11
C GLU A 22 -3.73 -3.16 -14.91
N ILE A 23 -4.33 -2.19 -14.23
CA ILE A 23 -5.18 -2.41 -13.06
C ILE A 23 -6.64 -2.30 -13.50
N ALA A 24 -7.41 -3.36 -13.29
CA ALA A 24 -8.85 -3.43 -13.51
C ALA A 24 -9.58 -3.87 -12.23
N GLU A 25 -10.90 -3.70 -12.17
CA GLU A 25 -11.73 -4.00 -10.99
C GLU A 25 -11.54 -5.44 -10.51
N LYS A 26 -11.42 -6.38 -11.45
CA LYS A 26 -11.17 -7.80 -11.16
C LYS A 26 -9.90 -8.04 -10.34
N ASP A 27 -8.91 -7.17 -10.46
CA ASP A 27 -7.64 -7.31 -9.78
C ASP A 27 -7.76 -6.89 -8.31
N LEU A 28 -8.79 -6.13 -7.94
CA LEU A 28 -9.06 -5.74 -6.56
C LEU A 28 -9.99 -6.69 -5.81
N ILE A 29 -10.71 -7.58 -6.50
CA ILE A 29 -11.68 -8.50 -5.88
C ILE A 29 -11.03 -9.29 -4.72
N GLY A 30 -11.74 -9.33 -3.59
CA GLY A 30 -11.32 -10.03 -2.38
C GLY A 30 -11.26 -9.13 -1.14
N SER A 31 -10.78 -9.72 -0.05
CA SER A 31 -10.61 -9.05 1.25
C SER A 31 -9.21 -8.48 1.40
N TRP A 32 -9.11 -7.24 1.86
CA TRP A 32 -7.87 -6.52 2.05
C TRP A 32 -7.81 -5.93 3.46
N SER A 33 -6.68 -6.08 4.12
CA SER A 33 -6.42 -5.51 5.44
C SER A 33 -5.32 -4.47 5.40
N LEU A 34 -5.39 -3.47 6.26
CA LEU A 34 -4.33 -2.49 6.40
C LEU A 34 -3.03 -3.15 6.88
N ARG A 35 -1.97 -3.03 6.08
CA ARG A 35 -0.61 -3.50 6.40
C ARG A 35 0.26 -2.34 6.88
N ALA A 36 0.13 -1.20 6.22
CA ALA A 36 0.93 -0.02 6.51
C ALA A 36 0.17 1.24 6.10
N PHE A 37 0.60 2.39 6.63
CA PHE A 37 0.03 3.68 6.24
C PHE A 37 1.04 4.80 6.37
N LYS A 38 0.86 5.86 5.59
CA LYS A 38 1.56 7.13 5.74
C LYS A 38 0.60 8.16 6.30
N MET A 39 1.06 8.94 7.27
CA MET A 39 0.34 10.10 7.78
C MET A 39 1.33 11.21 8.09
N LYS A 40 1.07 12.42 7.57
CA LYS A 40 1.92 13.61 7.80
C LYS A 40 3.39 13.31 7.51
N ARG A 41 3.64 12.70 6.35
CA ARG A 41 4.98 12.30 5.84
C ARG A 41 5.68 11.15 6.60
N VAL A 42 5.13 10.67 7.72
CA VAL A 42 5.67 9.53 8.46
C VAL A 42 5.00 8.24 8.00
N TYR A 43 5.79 7.23 7.66
CA TYR A 43 5.31 5.92 7.25
C TYR A 43 5.37 4.92 8.40
N PHE A 44 4.30 4.17 8.59
CA PHE A 44 4.13 3.16 9.64
C PHE A 44 3.87 1.81 8.98
N ASP A 45 4.77 0.86 9.20
CA ASP A 45 4.58 -0.54 8.80
C ASP A 45 4.11 -1.32 10.03
N ILE A 46 2.84 -1.73 10.04
CA ILE A 46 2.21 -2.38 11.19
C ILE A 46 2.78 -3.80 11.33
N GLU A 47 2.92 -4.51 10.22
CA GLU A 47 3.40 -5.89 10.20
C GLU A 47 4.84 -5.97 10.72
N LYS A 48 5.70 -5.01 10.36
CA LYS A 48 7.10 -4.96 10.82
C LYS A 48 7.30 -4.20 12.12
N ASP A 49 6.23 -3.65 12.70
CA ASP A 49 6.27 -2.70 13.81
C ASP A 49 7.35 -1.61 13.64
N SER A 50 7.41 -0.98 12.46
CA SER A 50 8.47 -0.02 12.12
C SER A 50 7.93 1.34 11.69
N ILE A 51 8.70 2.38 12.00
CA ILE A 51 8.45 3.75 11.59
C ILE A 51 9.56 4.16 10.65
N ARG A 52 9.19 4.80 9.54
CA ARG A 52 10.14 5.49 8.66
C ARG A 52 9.83 6.96 8.63
N LEU A 53 10.82 7.74 9.04
CA LEU A 53 10.82 9.19 8.96
C LEU A 53 11.36 9.63 7.60
N PRO A 54 10.90 10.76 7.06
CA PRO A 54 11.44 11.32 5.83
C PRO A 54 12.87 11.85 6.04
N ASP A 55 13.74 11.70 5.04
CA ASP A 55 15.18 11.96 5.14
C ASP A 55 15.52 13.39 5.58
N ASP A 56 14.71 14.37 5.20
CA ASP A 56 14.90 15.78 5.59
C ASP A 56 14.73 16.01 7.10
N LEU A 57 13.96 15.16 7.79
CA LEU A 57 13.85 15.20 9.26
C LEU A 57 15.03 14.51 9.96
N LEU A 58 15.84 13.75 9.23
CA LEU A 58 16.99 13.00 9.76
C LEU A 58 18.30 13.78 9.63
N VAL A 59 18.35 14.81 8.78
CA VAL A 59 19.58 15.58 8.53
C VAL A 59 20.11 16.20 9.82
N GLY A 60 21.35 15.85 10.17
CA GLY A 60 22.03 16.38 11.36
C GLY A 60 21.51 15.84 12.69
N LYS A 61 20.63 14.82 12.67
CA LYS A 61 20.14 14.15 13.88
C LYS A 61 21.02 12.96 14.24
N SER A 62 21.27 12.83 15.54
CA SER A 62 21.84 11.61 16.11
C SER A 62 20.80 10.50 16.19
N ASP A 63 21.24 9.24 16.25
CA ASP A 63 20.36 8.07 16.42
C ASP A 63 19.48 8.19 17.68
N SER A 64 19.99 8.83 18.74
CA SER A 64 19.22 9.05 19.97
C SER A 64 18.05 9.99 19.76
N GLU A 65 18.26 11.11 19.03
CA GLU A 65 17.19 12.06 18.72
C GLU A 65 16.15 11.43 17.78
N ILE A 66 16.58 10.60 16.83
CA ILE A 66 15.68 9.87 15.93
C ILE A 66 14.79 8.93 16.74
N LYS A 67 15.36 8.13 17.65
CA LYS A 67 14.60 7.22 18.52
C LYS A 67 13.63 7.95 19.45
N GLU A 68 14.04 9.09 20.01
CA GLU A 68 13.16 9.90 20.84
C GLU A 68 11.96 10.41 20.02
N PHE A 69 12.20 10.88 18.79
CA PHE A 69 11.14 11.33 17.90
C PHE A 69 10.18 10.20 17.52
N GLU A 70 10.70 9.01 17.18
CA GLU A 70 9.89 7.81 16.91
C GLU A 70 9.00 7.47 18.11
N THR A 71 9.56 7.50 19.33
CA THR A 71 8.83 7.21 20.57
C THR A 71 7.68 8.19 20.77
N LEU A 72 7.95 9.50 20.66
CA LEU A 72 6.93 10.55 20.77
C LEU A 72 5.83 10.40 19.71
N PHE A 73 6.20 10.01 18.49
CA PHE A 73 5.22 9.77 17.43
C PHE A 73 4.33 8.57 17.74
N ARG A 74 4.91 7.45 18.22
CA ARG A 74 4.14 6.27 18.64
C ARG A 74 3.14 6.62 19.74
N GLU A 75 3.60 7.31 20.78
CA GLU A 75 2.74 7.69 21.91
C GLU A 75 1.60 8.63 21.49
N LYS A 76 1.85 9.51 20.52
CA LYS A 76 0.86 10.47 20.05
C LYS A 76 -0.17 9.84 19.12
N TYR A 77 0.26 8.97 18.20
CA TYR A 77 -0.56 8.50 17.07
C TYR A 77 -0.96 7.02 17.13
N LEU A 78 -0.22 6.18 17.86
CA LEU A 78 -0.45 4.75 17.97
C LEU A 78 -0.85 4.36 19.40
N LYS A 79 -1.73 5.14 20.02
CA LYS A 79 -2.35 4.76 21.29
C LYS A 79 -3.15 3.46 21.11
N PRO A 80 -3.36 2.64 22.15
CA PRO A 80 -4.09 1.38 22.05
C PRO A 80 -5.46 1.49 21.35
N SER A 81 -6.21 2.57 21.63
CA SER A 81 -7.50 2.83 20.98
C SER A 81 -7.38 3.18 19.49
N THR A 82 -6.27 3.80 19.07
CA THR A 82 -5.98 4.05 17.64
C THR A 82 -5.50 2.78 16.95
N LEU A 83 -4.66 1.98 17.61
CA LEU A 83 -4.21 0.68 17.09
C LEU A 83 -5.39 -0.24 16.80
N SER A 84 -6.35 -0.35 17.73
CA SER A 84 -7.56 -1.17 17.51
C SER A 84 -8.39 -0.68 16.30
N LYS A 85 -8.45 0.64 16.05
CA LYS A 85 -9.11 1.19 14.86
C LYS A 85 -8.34 0.89 13.57
N ILE A 86 -7.01 0.93 13.63
CA ILE A 86 -6.12 0.59 12.52
C ILE A 86 -6.26 -0.91 12.18
N GLU A 87 -6.21 -1.78 13.18
CA GLU A 87 -6.34 -3.25 13.03
C GLU A 87 -7.69 -3.69 12.47
N SER A 88 -8.76 -2.95 12.79
CA SER A 88 -10.10 -3.19 12.22
C SER A 88 -10.29 -2.62 10.82
N THR A 89 -9.28 -1.92 10.27
CA THR A 89 -9.38 -1.35 8.92
C THR A 89 -9.29 -2.44 7.86
N ARG A 90 -10.37 -2.60 7.09
CA ARG A 90 -10.50 -3.59 6.02
C ARG A 90 -11.31 -3.07 4.84
N PHE A 91 -11.05 -3.62 3.67
CA PHE A 91 -11.77 -3.35 2.44
C PHE A 91 -12.17 -4.67 1.79
N ILE A 92 -13.42 -4.81 1.40
CA ILE A 92 -13.93 -5.99 0.68
C ILE A 92 -14.45 -5.51 -0.66
N PHE A 93 -13.77 -5.90 -1.74
CA PHE A 93 -14.16 -5.58 -3.10
C PHE A 93 -14.90 -6.77 -3.71
N ASN A 94 -16.13 -6.54 -4.18
CA ASN A 94 -17.01 -7.58 -4.70
C ASN A 94 -17.03 -7.59 -6.24
N GLU A 95 -17.51 -8.69 -6.82
CA GLU A 95 -17.60 -8.88 -8.28
C GLU A 95 -18.55 -7.88 -8.97
N ASP A 96 -19.52 -7.34 -8.25
CA ASP A 96 -20.49 -6.35 -8.75
C ASP A 96 -19.97 -4.90 -8.69
N SER A 97 -18.66 -4.73 -8.49
CA SER A 97 -17.99 -3.43 -8.35
C SER A 97 -18.48 -2.60 -7.16
N THR A 98 -18.95 -3.27 -6.10
CA THR A 98 -19.15 -2.64 -4.78
C THR A 98 -17.92 -2.85 -3.90
N VAL A 99 -17.69 -1.90 -3.00
CA VAL A 99 -16.69 -2.00 -1.94
C VAL A 99 -17.30 -1.73 -0.58
N GLU A 100 -17.09 -2.65 0.37
CA GLU A 100 -17.31 -2.41 1.78
C GLU A 100 -15.99 -1.97 2.42
N ALA A 101 -15.92 -0.73 2.87
CA ALA A 101 -14.77 -0.19 3.61
C ALA A 101 -15.15 -0.04 5.08
N ASN A 102 -14.44 -0.73 5.97
CA ASN A 102 -14.46 -0.44 7.40
C ASN A 102 -13.18 0.32 7.73
N MET A 103 -13.31 1.57 8.18
CA MET A 103 -12.20 2.39 8.63
C MET A 103 -12.36 2.69 10.13
N GLY A 104 -11.84 1.80 10.97
CA GLY A 104 -11.87 1.97 12.42
C GLY A 104 -13.27 2.03 13.03
N GLY A 105 -14.19 1.23 12.51
CA GLY A 105 -15.59 1.14 12.96
C GLY A 105 -16.59 1.93 12.11
N ASN A 106 -16.12 2.80 11.22
CA ASN A 106 -16.97 3.47 10.25
C ASN A 106 -17.09 2.61 9.00
N ILE A 107 -18.27 2.04 8.78
CA ILE A 107 -18.55 1.19 7.62
C ILE A 107 -19.19 2.05 6.52
N ARG A 108 -18.60 2.03 5.34
CA ARG A 108 -19.13 2.61 4.10
C ARG A 108 -19.28 1.50 3.07
N ASN A 109 -20.39 1.49 2.36
CA ASN A 109 -20.58 0.66 1.17
C ASN A 109 -20.87 1.61 0.01
N THR A 110 -20.16 1.45 -1.10
CA THR A 110 -20.32 2.27 -2.30
C THR A 110 -19.96 1.45 -3.54
N LYS A 111 -20.37 1.93 -4.71
CA LYS A 111 -19.88 1.42 -5.99
C LYS A 111 -18.63 2.15 -6.43
N TYR A 112 -17.74 1.43 -7.10
CA TYR A 112 -16.50 2.01 -7.62
C TYR A 112 -16.26 1.60 -9.07
N THR A 113 -15.36 2.34 -9.74
CA THR A 113 -14.76 1.93 -11.01
C THR A 113 -13.30 2.36 -11.04
N ILE A 114 -12.50 1.71 -11.86
CA ILE A 114 -11.10 2.04 -12.07
C ILE A 114 -10.94 2.74 -13.42
N VAL A 115 -10.35 3.93 -13.39
CA VAL A 115 -10.09 4.74 -14.58
C VAL A 115 -8.60 5.00 -14.71
N LYS A 116 -8.03 4.65 -15.86
CA LYS A 116 -6.66 5.05 -16.23
C LYS A 116 -6.68 6.49 -16.74
N LYS A 117 -5.82 7.35 -16.19
CA LYS A 117 -5.54 8.70 -16.71
C LYS A 117 -4.04 8.84 -16.90
N ASN A 118 -3.59 8.93 -18.14
CA ASN A 118 -2.17 8.83 -18.50
C ASN A 118 -1.58 7.49 -18.02
N GLU A 119 -0.55 7.52 -17.18
CA GLU A 119 0.10 6.33 -16.61
C GLU A 119 -0.43 5.96 -15.21
N ASP A 120 -1.36 6.74 -14.65
CA ASP A 120 -1.89 6.55 -13.31
C ASP A 120 -3.30 5.93 -13.34
N TYR A 121 -3.63 5.15 -12.31
CA TYR A 121 -4.93 4.51 -12.12
C TYR A 121 -5.67 5.16 -10.95
N PHE A 122 -6.95 5.44 -11.14
CA PHE A 122 -7.79 6.07 -10.14
C PHE A 122 -8.98 5.18 -9.83
N MET A 123 -9.26 5.00 -8.54
CA MET A 123 -10.54 4.45 -8.09
C MET A 123 -11.52 5.60 -7.87
N ASN A 124 -12.61 5.60 -8.61
CA ASN A 124 -13.67 6.58 -8.48
C ASN A 124 -14.81 5.97 -7.69
N ASP A 125 -15.30 6.70 -6.69
CA ASP A 125 -16.57 6.39 -6.07
C ASP A 125 -17.70 6.87 -7.00
N LEU A 126 -18.66 6.00 -7.34
CA LEU A 126 -19.72 6.33 -8.28
C LEU A 126 -20.90 7.11 -7.66
N GLU A 127 -20.94 7.20 -6.33
CA GLU A 127 -21.95 7.91 -5.56
C GLU A 127 -21.45 9.29 -5.08
N SER A 128 -20.19 9.65 -5.41
CA SER A 128 -19.60 10.96 -5.12
C SER A 128 -18.68 11.41 -6.26
N GLU A 129 -18.13 12.62 -6.16
CA GLU A 129 -17.10 13.10 -7.09
C GLU A 129 -15.67 12.76 -6.60
N GLU A 130 -15.55 11.88 -5.59
CA GLU A 130 -14.27 11.49 -5.02
C GLU A 130 -13.54 10.51 -5.95
N GLN A 131 -12.28 10.81 -6.22
CA GLN A 131 -11.33 9.93 -6.91
C GLN A 131 -10.07 9.81 -6.08
N VAL A 132 -9.52 8.60 -5.98
CA VAL A 132 -8.25 8.35 -5.28
C VAL A 132 -7.28 7.64 -6.20
N LEU A 133 -6.02 8.08 -6.19
CA LEU A 133 -4.96 7.43 -6.94
C LEU A 133 -4.68 6.07 -6.30
N ILE A 134 -4.60 5.03 -7.12
CA ILE A 134 -4.28 3.68 -6.70
C ILE A 134 -3.05 3.14 -7.42
N ARG A 135 -2.30 2.27 -6.74
CA ARG A 135 -1.26 1.44 -7.34
C ARG A 135 -1.36 0.03 -6.80
N LEU A 136 -1.02 -0.95 -7.62
CA LEU A 136 -0.93 -2.34 -7.24
C LEU A 136 0.51 -2.79 -7.48
N ASP A 137 1.21 -3.17 -6.41
CA ASP A 137 2.61 -3.59 -6.46
C ASP A 137 2.85 -4.75 -5.49
N ASN A 138 3.38 -5.88 -5.98
CA ASN A 138 3.65 -7.08 -5.18
C ASN A 138 2.47 -7.49 -4.27
N ASP A 139 1.26 -7.57 -4.84
CA ASP A 139 0.01 -7.89 -4.14
C ASP A 139 -0.37 -6.91 -3.01
N LEU A 140 0.19 -5.70 -3.03
CA LEU A 140 -0.20 -4.60 -2.16
C LEU A 140 -0.96 -3.55 -2.93
N LEU A 141 -2.12 -3.18 -2.40
CA LEU A 141 -2.93 -2.08 -2.90
C LEU A 141 -2.56 -0.80 -2.15
N HIS A 142 -2.00 0.16 -2.87
CA HIS A 142 -1.66 1.47 -2.38
C HIS A 142 -2.78 2.45 -2.73
N ILE A 143 -3.43 3.05 -1.73
CA ILE A 143 -4.50 4.03 -1.90
C ILE A 143 -4.01 5.40 -1.42
N HIS A 144 -3.80 6.32 -2.36
CA HIS A 144 -3.37 7.68 -2.11
C HIS A 144 -4.59 8.59 -1.94
N ILE A 145 -4.93 8.89 -0.68
CA ILE A 145 -6.09 9.72 -0.33
C ILE A 145 -5.78 11.20 -0.57
N ASN A 146 -4.56 11.62 -0.22
CA ASN A 146 -3.99 12.94 -0.50
C ASN A 146 -2.46 12.91 -0.34
N ASP A 147 -1.80 14.05 -0.49
CA ASP A 147 -0.33 14.16 -0.40
C ASP A 147 0.24 13.63 0.92
N ASP A 148 -0.52 13.75 2.01
CA ASP A 148 -0.10 13.37 3.36
C ASP A 148 -0.56 11.99 3.80
N MET A 149 -1.49 11.36 3.08
CA MET A 149 -2.15 10.13 3.49
C MET A 149 -2.10 9.05 2.41
N LEU A 150 -1.50 7.91 2.78
CA LEU A 150 -1.44 6.70 1.97
C LEU A 150 -1.88 5.53 2.85
N LEU A 151 -2.74 4.66 2.31
CA LEU A 151 -3.00 3.35 2.88
C LEU A 151 -2.31 2.30 2.02
N VAL A 152 -1.67 1.32 2.65
CA VAL A 152 -1.12 0.14 1.99
C VAL A 152 -1.86 -1.06 2.52
N LEU A 153 -2.64 -1.68 1.66
CA LEU A 153 -3.48 -2.82 1.97
C LEU A 153 -2.84 -4.10 1.44
N GLN A 154 -2.96 -5.17 2.19
CA GLN A 154 -2.53 -6.51 1.80
C GLN A 154 -3.76 -7.40 1.68
N ARG A 155 -3.83 -8.17 0.59
CA ARG A 155 -4.88 -9.17 0.40
C ARG A 155 -4.82 -10.20 1.52
N LYS A 156 -5.96 -10.56 2.08
CA LYS A 156 -6.09 -11.71 2.97
C LYS A 156 -6.29 -12.96 2.11
N GLU A 157 -5.48 -13.98 2.35
CA GLU A 157 -5.80 -15.33 1.87
C GLU A 157 -6.97 -15.84 2.73
N ASP A 158 -8.05 -16.24 2.07
CA ASP A 158 -9.21 -16.88 2.70
C ASP A 158 -8.93 -18.36 3.01
#